data_AF-A0A7C8CRX6-F1
#
_entry.id   AF-A0A7C8CRX6-F1
#
_cell.length_a   1.000
_cell.length_b   1.000
_cell.length_c   1.000
_cell.angle_alpha   90.00
_cell.angle_beta   90.00
_cell.angle_gamma   90.00
#
_symmetry.space_group_name_H-M   'P 1'
#
loop_
_entity.id
_entity.type
_entity.pdbx_description
1 polymer ?
#
loop_
_entity_poly.entity_id
_entity_poly.type
_entity_poly.pdbx_seq_one_letter_code
_entity_poly.pdbx_strand_id
1 'polypeptide(L)'
;MKIIPVSILFLSVVILHPGCSTTPSISYSPESAAEAFSRFSSLEGDWNSTPDPSDMPPSIVNYRTIANGSAVVETVFKGTPFEMSTVIFLDGDRLLMTHYCAARNQPHMKASEVTRDSVYFVTDHVTNQLDPNDLYMGEAEWIFTDENHLTTRWRTFQDGEAGDPHIFNMTRID
;
A
#
# COMPACT_ATOMS: atom_id res chain seq x y z
N MET A 1 72.71 26.61 52.76
CA MET A 1 72.42 25.67 51.65
C MET A 1 71.00 25.98 51.17
N LYS A 2 70.85 26.65 50.02
CA LYS A 2 69.56 27.11 49.49
C LYS A 2 68.89 25.96 48.71
N ILE A 3 67.65 25.61 49.06
CA ILE A 3 66.83 24.65 48.32
C ILE A 3 65.81 25.46 47.53
N ILE A 4 65.84 25.30 46.20
CA ILE A 4 64.97 25.98 45.22
C ILE A 4 63.71 25.13 45.05
N PRO A 5 62.48 25.72 45.04
CA PRO A 5 61.28 24.95 44.76
C PRO A 5 61.14 24.74 43.25
N VAL A 6 60.94 23.49 42.84
CA VAL A 6 60.62 23.11 41.46
C VAL A 6 59.11 23.28 41.26
N SER A 7 58.71 24.32 40.53
CA SER A 7 57.34 24.48 40.06
C SER A 7 57.06 23.48 38.94
N ILE A 8 56.15 22.54 39.20
CA ILE A 8 55.66 21.58 38.20
C ILE A 8 54.50 22.26 37.46
N LEU A 9 54.73 22.56 36.18
CA LEU A 9 53.74 23.10 35.25
C LEU A 9 52.84 21.93 34.79
N PHE A 10 51.57 21.90 35.19
CA PHE A 10 50.59 20.94 34.68
C PHE A 10 50.11 21.39 33.29
N LEU A 11 50.58 20.71 32.25
CA LEU A 11 50.11 20.88 30.88
C LEU A 11 48.79 20.11 30.71
N SER A 12 47.66 20.81 30.76
CA SER A 12 46.34 20.24 30.46
C SER A 12 46.21 19.97 28.96
N VAL A 13 46.33 18.69 28.59
CA VAL A 13 46.04 18.19 27.24
C VAL A 13 44.53 18.12 27.06
N VAL A 14 43.98 18.98 26.20
CA VAL A 14 42.59 18.89 25.76
C VAL A 14 42.51 17.82 24.66
N ILE A 15 42.00 16.64 25.02
CA ILE A 15 41.74 15.56 24.06
C ILE A 15 40.41 15.86 23.37
N LEU A 16 40.48 16.42 22.16
CA LEU A 16 39.35 16.46 21.22
C LEU A 16 38.96 15.02 20.88
N HIS A 17 37.87 14.55 21.50
CA HIS A 17 37.25 13.30 21.09
C HIS A 17 36.61 13.53 19.72
N PRO A 18 36.89 12.68 18.71
CA PRO A 18 36.09 12.66 17.50
C PRO A 18 34.67 12.29 17.93
N GLY A 19 33.78 13.29 17.93
CA GLY A 19 32.36 13.09 18.10
C GLY A 19 31.90 12.15 17.00
N CYS A 20 31.61 10.91 17.36
CA CYS A 20 30.89 9.99 16.50
C CYS A 20 29.47 10.57 16.42
N SER A 21 29.22 11.39 15.39
CA SER A 21 27.87 11.78 15.01
C SER A 21 27.16 10.51 14.59
N THR A 22 26.47 9.87 15.53
CA THR A 22 25.51 8.82 15.22
C THR A 22 24.36 9.51 14.51
N THR A 23 24.40 9.54 13.18
CA THR A 23 23.22 9.87 12.38
C THR A 23 22.12 8.91 12.82
N PRO A 24 20.98 9.39 13.35
CA PRO A 24 19.87 8.50 13.64
C PRO A 24 19.44 7.89 12.31
N SER A 25 19.79 6.61 12.10
CA SER A 25 19.16 5.79 11.09
C SER A 25 17.69 5.67 11.50
N ILE A 26 16.79 6.33 10.78
CA ILE A 26 15.36 6.08 10.91
C ILE A 26 15.14 4.63 10.50
N SER A 27 15.09 3.73 11.49
CA SER A 27 14.54 2.40 11.28
C SER A 27 13.03 2.58 11.20
N TYR A 28 12.49 2.57 9.98
CA TYR A 28 11.05 2.45 9.81
C TYR A 28 10.66 1.08 10.38
N SER A 29 9.86 1.08 11.46
CA SER A 29 9.16 -0.13 11.87
C SER A 29 8.31 -0.59 10.67
N PRO A 30 8.19 -1.90 10.41
CA PRO A 30 7.17 -2.37 9.49
C PRO A 30 5.83 -1.80 9.94
N GLU A 31 5.14 -1.16 9.02
CA GLU A 31 3.86 -0.53 9.27
C GLU A 31 2.81 -1.60 9.60
N SER A 32 1.96 -1.33 10.58
CA SER A 32 0.93 -2.28 10.97
C SER A 32 -0.19 -2.37 9.92
N ALA A 33 -0.87 -3.51 9.84
CA ALA A 33 -2.05 -3.65 8.98
C ALA A 33 -3.15 -2.62 9.29
N ALA A 34 -3.27 -2.19 10.55
CA ALA A 34 -4.22 -1.18 10.98
C ALA A 34 -3.89 0.21 10.42
N GLU A 35 -2.61 0.59 10.41
CA GLU A 35 -2.15 1.83 9.78
C GLU A 35 -2.39 1.78 8.26
N ALA A 36 -2.08 0.65 7.62
CA ALA A 36 -2.36 0.46 6.20
C ALA A 36 -3.86 0.54 5.88
N PHE A 37 -4.72 -0.09 6.69
CA PHE A 37 -6.17 -0.01 6.55
C PHE A 37 -6.69 1.43 6.66
N SER A 38 -6.11 2.25 7.55
CA SER A 38 -6.51 3.64 7.71
C SER A 38 -6.35 4.48 6.44
N ARG A 39 -5.34 4.16 5.60
CA ARG A 39 -5.18 4.79 4.28
C ARG A 39 -6.33 4.45 3.35
N PHE A 40 -6.79 3.20 3.33
CA PHE A 40 -7.97 2.83 2.54
C PHE A 40 -9.23 3.55 3.01
N SER A 41 -9.41 3.70 4.33
CA SER A 41 -10.54 4.48 4.86
C SER A 41 -10.49 5.95 4.42
N SER A 42 -9.29 6.55 4.32
CA SER A 42 -9.13 7.93 3.84
C SER A 42 -9.45 8.13 2.35
N LEU A 43 -9.63 7.05 1.58
CA LEU A 43 -10.03 7.14 0.17
C LEU A 43 -11.52 7.49 0.00
N GLU A 44 -12.33 7.48 1.06
CA GLU A 44 -13.77 7.75 1.01
C GLU A 44 -14.10 8.95 0.09
N GLY A 45 -15.03 8.72 -0.85
CA GLY A 45 -15.38 9.68 -1.90
C GLY A 45 -15.23 9.12 -3.31
N ASP A 46 -15.36 10.00 -4.30
CA ASP A 46 -15.23 9.68 -5.72
C ASP A 46 -13.87 10.10 -6.28
N TRP A 47 -13.37 9.32 -7.22
CA TRP A 47 -12.06 9.51 -7.84
C TRP A 47 -12.17 9.33 -9.36
N ASN A 48 -11.59 10.26 -10.12
CA ASN A 48 -11.34 10.06 -11.55
C ASN A 48 -10.18 9.07 -11.69
N SER A 49 -10.38 7.99 -12.44
CA SER A 49 -9.39 6.97 -12.73
C SER A 49 -9.06 6.95 -14.22
N THR A 50 -7.79 7.17 -14.55
CA THR A 50 -7.28 7.22 -15.91
C THR A 50 -6.29 6.08 -16.14
N PRO A 51 -6.53 5.17 -17.09
CA PRO A 51 -5.63 4.07 -17.37
C PRO A 51 -4.33 4.52 -18.04
N ASP A 52 -3.25 3.79 -17.79
CA ASP A 52 -1.91 4.00 -18.34
C ASP A 52 -1.25 2.65 -18.69
N PRO A 53 -1.05 2.29 -19.98
CA PRO A 53 -1.39 3.05 -21.18
C PRO A 53 -2.91 3.11 -21.44
N SER A 54 -3.32 4.00 -22.35
CA SER A 54 -4.71 4.44 -22.58
C SER A 54 -5.64 3.44 -23.28
N ASP A 55 -5.42 2.14 -23.11
CA ASP A 55 -6.17 1.09 -23.83
C ASP A 55 -7.56 0.82 -23.22
N MET A 56 -7.86 1.43 -22.08
CA MET A 56 -9.16 1.42 -21.43
C MET A 56 -9.76 2.83 -21.35
N PRO A 57 -11.10 2.97 -21.27
CA PRO A 57 -11.70 4.26 -20.99
C PRO A 57 -11.44 4.68 -19.53
N PRO A 58 -11.30 6.00 -19.27
CA PRO A 58 -11.36 6.52 -17.91
C PRO A 58 -12.67 6.14 -17.21
N SER A 59 -12.64 6.06 -15.89
CA SER A 59 -13.81 5.70 -15.08
C SER A 59 -13.87 6.51 -13.78
N ILE A 60 -15.03 6.48 -13.13
CA ILE A 60 -15.18 6.95 -11.75
C ILE A 60 -15.06 5.75 -10.83
N VAL A 61 -14.20 5.88 -9.83
CA VAL A 61 -14.06 4.93 -8.74
C VAL A 61 -14.67 5.55 -7.49
N ASN A 62 -15.56 4.83 -6.83
CA ASN A 62 -16.15 5.25 -5.56
C ASN A 62 -15.59 4.41 -4.42
N TYR A 63 -15.16 5.05 -3.34
CA TYR A 63 -14.82 4.40 -2.09
C TYR A 63 -15.83 4.77 -1.01
N ARG A 64 -16.25 3.77 -0.23
CA ARG A 64 -17.17 3.94 0.90
C ARG A 64 -16.75 3.09 2.09
N THR A 65 -16.70 3.72 3.25
CA THR A 65 -16.57 3.00 4.52
C THR A 65 -17.92 2.40 4.93
N ILE A 66 -17.93 1.12 5.30
CA ILE A 66 -19.14 0.38 5.71
C ILE A 66 -18.93 -0.36 7.03
N ALA A 67 -19.95 -1.10 7.48
CA ALA A 67 -19.86 -2.02 8.60
C ALA A 67 -19.23 -1.41 9.88
N ASN A 68 -19.71 -0.21 10.26
CA ASN A 68 -19.20 0.52 11.43
C ASN A 68 -17.69 0.80 11.38
N GLY A 69 -17.16 1.11 10.19
CA GLY A 69 -15.74 1.44 10.02
C GLY A 69 -14.81 0.25 9.83
N SER A 70 -15.33 -0.98 9.77
CA SER A 70 -14.51 -2.20 9.71
C SER A 70 -14.16 -2.66 8.28
N ALA A 71 -14.77 -2.06 7.26
CA ALA A 71 -14.48 -2.39 5.87
C ALA A 71 -14.64 -1.19 4.94
N VAL A 72 -13.88 -1.18 3.85
CA VAL A 72 -13.94 -0.20 2.77
C VAL A 72 -14.37 -0.92 1.49
N VAL A 73 -15.35 -0.37 0.78
CA VAL A 73 -15.78 -0.86 -0.53
C VAL A 73 -15.30 0.10 -1.60
N GLU A 74 -14.46 -0.39 -2.50
CA GLU A 74 -14.18 0.20 -3.81
C GLU A 74 -15.24 -0.27 -4.79
N THR A 75 -15.75 0.62 -5.65
CA THR A 75 -16.62 0.27 -6.79
C THR A 75 -16.09 0.95 -8.05
N VAL A 76 -15.86 0.17 -9.10
CA VAL A 76 -15.41 0.63 -10.42
C VAL A 76 -16.43 0.28 -11.49
N PHE A 77 -16.50 1.09 -12.56
CA PHE A 77 -17.45 0.91 -13.68
C PHE A 77 -18.92 0.79 -13.24
N LYS A 78 -19.31 1.56 -12.22
CA LYS A 78 -20.65 1.56 -11.63
C LYS A 78 -21.76 1.74 -12.68
N GLY A 79 -22.81 0.93 -12.56
CA GLY A 79 -23.99 0.92 -13.42
C GLY A 79 -23.80 0.21 -14.76
N THR A 80 -22.64 -0.40 -15.00
CA THR A 80 -22.34 -1.14 -16.24
C THR A 80 -22.39 -2.65 -16.01
N PRO A 81 -22.49 -3.47 -17.07
CA PRO A 81 -22.32 -4.92 -16.96
C PRO A 81 -20.93 -5.37 -16.47
N PHE A 82 -19.95 -4.47 -16.43
CA PHE A 82 -18.58 -4.70 -15.96
C PHE A 82 -18.31 -4.05 -14.59
N GLU A 83 -19.37 -3.65 -13.87
CA GLU A 83 -19.23 -3.17 -12.50
C GLU A 83 -18.50 -4.22 -11.64
N MET A 84 -17.46 -3.78 -10.95
CA MET A 84 -16.70 -4.61 -10.02
C MET A 84 -16.64 -3.90 -8.68
N SER A 85 -16.53 -4.69 -7.61
CA SER A 85 -16.37 -4.15 -6.27
C SER A 85 -15.25 -4.86 -5.54
N THR A 86 -14.46 -4.12 -4.77
CA THR A 86 -13.41 -4.68 -3.91
C THR A 86 -13.74 -4.32 -2.47
N VAL A 87 -13.83 -5.31 -1.58
CA VAL A 87 -14.06 -5.09 -0.15
C VAL A 87 -12.76 -5.33 0.60
N ILE A 88 -12.19 -4.29 1.18
CA ILE A 88 -10.94 -4.31 1.94
C ILE A 88 -11.27 -4.27 3.44
N PHE A 89 -10.64 -5.12 4.24
CA PHE A 89 -10.94 -5.28 5.66
C PHE A 89 -9.77 -5.91 6.44
N LEU A 90 -9.84 -5.84 7.77
CA LEU A 90 -8.87 -6.47 8.66
C LEU A 90 -9.37 -7.85 9.13
N ASP A 91 -8.44 -8.80 9.25
CA ASP A 91 -8.60 -10.09 9.92
C ASP A 91 -7.47 -10.26 10.94
N GLY A 92 -7.69 -9.71 12.14
CA GLY A 92 -6.68 -9.57 13.17
C GLY A 92 -5.61 -8.56 12.74
N ASP A 93 -4.37 -9.01 12.65
CA ASP A 93 -3.20 -8.25 12.19
C ASP A 93 -2.95 -8.35 10.69
N ARG A 94 -3.90 -8.93 9.93
CA ARG A 94 -3.81 -9.11 8.48
C ARG A 94 -4.75 -8.16 7.77
N LEU A 95 -4.25 -7.55 6.70
CA LEU A 95 -5.06 -6.78 5.77
C LEU A 95 -5.46 -7.67 4.59
N LEU A 96 -6.76 -7.80 4.38
CA LEU A 96 -7.36 -8.68 3.39
C LEU A 96 -8.24 -7.89 2.43
N MET A 97 -8.51 -8.48 1.27
CA MET A 97 -9.62 -8.04 0.44
C MET A 97 -10.30 -9.19 -0.30
N THR A 98 -11.56 -8.96 -0.66
CA THR A 98 -12.30 -9.77 -1.62
C THR A 98 -12.67 -8.91 -2.81
N HIS A 99 -12.22 -9.30 -4.00
CA HIS A 99 -12.60 -8.66 -5.24
C HIS A 99 -13.76 -9.41 -5.89
N TYR A 100 -14.82 -8.71 -6.27
CA TYR A 100 -15.97 -9.25 -7.00
C TYR A 100 -15.80 -8.90 -8.47
N CYS A 101 -15.32 -9.86 -9.25
CA CYS A 101 -14.88 -9.64 -10.62
C CYS A 101 -16.06 -9.71 -11.61
N ALA A 102 -15.94 -8.99 -12.74
CA ALA A 102 -16.84 -9.13 -13.88
C ALA A 102 -16.78 -10.54 -14.51
N ALA A 103 -15.68 -11.28 -14.28
CA ALA A 103 -15.54 -12.70 -14.62
C ALA A 103 -16.42 -13.64 -13.76
N ARG A 104 -17.18 -13.09 -12.81
CA ARG A 104 -18.11 -13.80 -11.90
C ARG A 104 -17.43 -14.71 -10.88
N ASN A 105 -16.12 -14.62 -10.71
CA ASN A 105 -15.38 -15.22 -9.60
C ASN A 105 -15.05 -14.17 -8.52
N GLN A 106 -14.56 -14.63 -7.36
CA GLN A 106 -14.14 -13.74 -6.28
C GLN A 106 -12.75 -14.09 -5.76
N PRO A 107 -11.71 -13.39 -6.24
CA PRO A 107 -10.38 -13.48 -5.67
C PRO A 107 -10.36 -12.95 -4.23
N HIS A 108 -9.84 -13.77 -3.31
CA HIS A 108 -9.52 -13.39 -1.94
C HIS A 108 -8.02 -13.15 -1.86
N MET A 109 -7.61 -11.93 -1.51
CA MET A 109 -6.21 -11.54 -1.47
C MET A 109 -5.76 -11.13 -0.08
N LYS A 110 -4.46 -11.30 0.16
CA LYS A 110 -3.76 -10.93 1.39
C LYS A 110 -2.71 -9.87 1.05
N ALA A 111 -2.59 -8.84 1.86
CA ALA A 111 -1.46 -7.93 1.76
C ALA A 111 -0.16 -8.73 2.00
N SER A 112 0.73 -8.75 1.02
CA SER A 112 2.02 -9.45 1.06
C SER A 112 3.19 -8.49 1.31
N GLU A 113 3.03 -7.23 0.92
CA GLU A 113 3.98 -6.16 1.21
C GLU A 113 3.23 -4.88 1.58
N VAL A 114 3.67 -4.24 2.66
CA VAL A 114 3.16 -2.95 3.13
C VAL A 114 4.36 -2.04 3.31
N THR A 115 4.35 -0.94 2.58
CA THR A 115 5.28 0.16 2.79
C THR A 115 4.53 1.39 3.27
N ARG A 116 5.28 2.46 3.54
CA ARG A 116 4.72 3.77 3.90
C ARG A 116 3.79 4.34 2.84
N ASP A 117 4.07 4.02 1.57
CA ASP A 117 3.44 4.68 0.42
C ASP A 117 2.72 3.67 -0.47
N SER A 118 2.77 2.37 -0.15
CA SER A 118 2.11 1.34 -0.96
C SER A 118 1.64 0.13 -0.17
N VAL A 119 0.63 -0.56 -0.71
CA VAL A 119 0.15 -1.85 -0.22
C VAL A 119 -0.04 -2.78 -1.43
N TYR A 120 0.66 -3.91 -1.41
CA TYR A 120 0.60 -4.93 -2.44
C TYR A 120 -0.14 -6.16 -1.93
N PHE A 121 -1.09 -6.65 -2.73
CA PHE A 121 -1.95 -7.78 -2.45
C PHE A 121 -1.70 -8.91 -3.44
N VAL A 122 -1.69 -10.14 -2.92
CA VAL A 122 -1.57 -11.37 -3.71
C VAL A 122 -2.73 -12.29 -3.36
N THR A 123 -3.27 -12.96 -4.37
CA THR A 123 -4.34 -13.94 -4.20
C THR A 123 -3.92 -15.10 -3.30
N ASP A 124 -4.76 -15.40 -2.32
CA ASP A 124 -4.70 -16.59 -1.48
C ASP A 124 -5.52 -17.73 -2.09
N HIS A 125 -6.75 -17.43 -2.50
CA HIS A 125 -7.63 -18.36 -3.19
C HIS A 125 -8.71 -17.59 -3.99
N VAL A 126 -9.39 -18.28 -4.89
CA VAL A 126 -10.49 -17.72 -5.69
C VAL A 126 -11.75 -18.55 -5.47
N THR A 127 -12.87 -17.92 -5.11
CA THR A 127 -14.16 -18.61 -5.08
C THR A 127 -14.88 -18.50 -6.41
N ASN A 128 -15.73 -19.48 -6.71
CA ASN A 128 -16.41 -19.63 -8.00
C ASN A 128 -15.44 -19.68 -9.21
N GLN A 129 -14.26 -20.26 -9.00
CA GLN A 129 -13.32 -20.66 -10.05
C GLN A 129 -13.58 -22.12 -10.41
N LEU A 130 -14.31 -22.37 -11.50
CA LEU A 130 -14.73 -23.72 -11.87
C LEU A 130 -13.61 -24.45 -12.63
N ASP A 131 -12.87 -23.73 -13.46
CA ASP A 131 -11.64 -24.19 -14.08
C ASP A 131 -10.44 -23.46 -13.44
N PRO A 132 -9.39 -24.16 -13.00
CA PRO A 132 -8.17 -23.51 -12.48
C PRO A 132 -7.49 -22.57 -13.50
N ASN A 133 -7.80 -22.71 -14.78
CA ASN A 133 -7.29 -21.86 -15.86
C ASN A 133 -8.17 -20.63 -16.13
N ASP A 134 -9.35 -20.54 -15.51
CA ASP A 134 -10.26 -19.41 -15.67
C ASP A 134 -9.57 -18.08 -15.29
N LEU A 135 -9.93 -17.02 -16.02
CA LEU A 135 -9.40 -15.69 -15.79
C LEU A 135 -9.84 -15.12 -14.44
N TYR A 136 -8.92 -14.53 -13.67
CA TYR A 136 -9.23 -13.81 -12.43
C TYR A 136 -8.27 -12.62 -12.20
N MET A 137 -8.68 -11.63 -11.40
CA MET A 137 -7.74 -10.61 -10.90
C MET A 137 -6.91 -11.25 -9.80
N GLY A 138 -5.59 -11.40 -10.00
CA GLY A 138 -4.74 -12.17 -9.10
C GLY A 138 -3.90 -11.33 -8.14
N GLU A 139 -3.56 -10.11 -8.54
CA GLU A 139 -2.72 -9.20 -7.75
C GLU A 139 -3.22 -7.78 -7.89
N ALA A 140 -3.03 -7.00 -6.82
CA ALA A 140 -3.39 -5.59 -6.80
C ALA A 140 -2.38 -4.78 -5.99
N GLU A 141 -2.11 -3.55 -6.40
CA GLU A 141 -1.26 -2.61 -5.67
C GLU A 141 -1.97 -1.27 -5.57
N TRP A 142 -1.96 -0.66 -4.39
CA TRP A 142 -2.28 0.75 -4.20
C TRP A 142 -1.00 1.49 -3.85
N ILE A 143 -0.71 2.57 -4.56
CA ILE A 143 0.43 3.46 -4.34
C ILE A 143 -0.14 4.84 -4.02
N PHE A 144 -0.03 5.24 -2.76
CA PHE A 144 -0.56 6.48 -2.21
C PHE A 144 0.48 7.60 -2.41
N THR A 145 0.25 8.46 -3.39
CA THR A 145 1.20 9.54 -3.73
C THR A 145 0.99 10.75 -2.82
N ASP A 146 -0.26 11.17 -2.65
CA ASP A 146 -0.67 12.22 -1.70
C ASP A 146 -2.17 12.07 -1.38
N GLU A 147 -2.75 13.02 -0.64
CA GLU A 147 -4.16 12.98 -0.21
C GLU A 147 -5.18 12.95 -1.36
N ASN A 148 -4.79 13.43 -2.55
CA ASN A 148 -5.63 13.62 -3.72
C ASN A 148 -5.16 12.84 -4.95
N HIS A 149 -4.08 12.07 -4.83
CA HIS A 149 -3.53 11.27 -5.92
C HIS A 149 -3.08 9.89 -5.45
N LEU A 150 -3.50 8.85 -6.17
CA LEU A 150 -2.95 7.51 -6.04
C LEU A 150 -2.81 6.83 -7.40
N THR A 151 -2.00 5.80 -7.45
CA THR A 151 -1.95 4.87 -8.58
C THR A 151 -2.38 3.50 -8.11
N THR A 152 -3.23 2.81 -8.87
CA THR A 152 -3.50 1.39 -8.66
C THR A 152 -2.92 0.55 -9.79
N ARG A 153 -2.49 -0.66 -9.46
CA ARG A 153 -2.05 -1.66 -10.44
C ARG A 153 -2.81 -2.94 -10.22
N TRP A 154 -3.28 -3.57 -11.29
CA TRP A 154 -4.03 -4.82 -11.23
C TRP A 154 -3.47 -5.81 -12.24
N ARG A 155 -3.14 -7.03 -11.79
CA ARG A 155 -2.73 -8.12 -12.71
C ARG A 155 -3.82 -9.16 -12.86
N THR A 156 -4.12 -9.43 -14.11
CA THR A 156 -4.98 -10.54 -14.52
C THR A 156 -4.16 -11.82 -14.58
N PHE A 157 -4.73 -12.93 -14.11
CA PHE A 157 -4.18 -14.27 -14.25
C PHE A 157 -5.10 -15.08 -15.16
N GLN A 158 -4.51 -15.88 -16.04
CA GLN A 158 -5.20 -16.82 -16.92
C GLN A 158 -4.24 -17.98 -17.24
N ASP A 159 -4.75 -19.23 -17.26
CA ASP A 159 -3.90 -20.43 -17.44
C ASP A 159 -2.75 -20.52 -16.41
N GLY A 160 -2.94 -19.94 -15.22
CA GLY A 160 -1.93 -19.86 -14.16
C GLY A 160 -0.82 -18.83 -14.40
N GLU A 161 -0.87 -18.09 -15.50
CA GLU A 161 0.13 -17.10 -15.88
C GLU A 161 -0.37 -15.68 -15.62
N ALA A 162 0.53 -14.81 -15.16
CA ALA A 162 0.23 -13.39 -14.93
C ALA A 162 0.40 -12.59 -16.23
N GLY A 163 -0.60 -11.77 -16.56
CA GLY A 163 -0.48 -10.75 -17.61
C GLY A 163 0.27 -9.50 -17.14
N ASP A 164 0.45 -8.56 -18.07
CA ASP A 164 0.95 -7.23 -17.75
C ASP A 164 -0.04 -6.49 -16.82
N PRO A 165 0.46 -5.65 -15.89
CA PRO A 165 -0.40 -4.91 -14.98
C PRO A 165 -1.19 -3.83 -15.74
N HIS A 166 -2.48 -3.75 -15.46
CA HIS A 166 -3.30 -2.58 -15.75
C HIS A 166 -3.00 -1.50 -14.71
N ILE A 167 -2.49 -0.35 -15.14
CA ILE A 167 -2.17 0.77 -14.25
C ILE A 167 -3.28 1.82 -14.38
N PHE A 168 -3.71 2.38 -13.26
CA PHE A 168 -4.70 3.45 -13.21
C PHE A 168 -4.20 4.57 -12.31
N ASN A 169 -4.10 5.77 -12.87
CA ASN A 169 -3.79 6.99 -12.13
C ASN A 169 -5.10 7.64 -11.68
N MET A 170 -5.21 7.91 -10.39
CA MET A 170 -6.44 8.37 -9.76
C MET A 170 -6.27 9.75 -9.16
N THR A 171 -7.25 10.62 -9.38
CA THR A 171 -7.34 11.96 -8.79
C THR A 171 -8.68 12.11 -8.09
N ARG A 172 -8.66 12.62 -6.85
CA ARG A 172 -9.87 12.84 -6.05
C ARG A 172 -10.80 13.84 -6.74
N ILE A 173 -12.10 13.63 -6.60
CA ILE A 173 -13.14 14.55 -7.07
C ILE A 173 -13.68 15.30 -5.85
N ASP A 174 -13.64 16.63 -5.92
CA ASP A 174 -14.20 17.55 -4.91
C ASP A 174 -15.73 17.68 -5.00
#